data_AF-A0A6P0XW44-F1
#
_entry.id   AF-A0A6P0XW44-F1
#
_cell.length_a   1.000
_cell.length_b   1.000
_cell.length_c   1.000
_cell.angle_alpha   90.00
_cell.angle_beta   90.00
_cell.angle_gamma   90.00
#
_symmetry.space_group_name_H-M   'P 1'
#
loop_
_entity.id
_entity.type
_entity.pdbx_description
1 polymer ?
#
loop_
_entity_poly.entity_id
_entity_poly.type
_entity_poly.pdbx_seq_one_letter_code
_entity_poly.pdbx_strand_id
1 'polypeptide(L)'
;MYCCQQVLVGKNPELIAILTFLCEQSHKLTNMGIYYGRQLYFKSHKTLGKFDLEKVYKHNYHYKVLYSQAAQQILRTVAESFRSYYGLIIAYSSGKISDRPRIPNYRKKGGMATVSYPKQALKLQDNQ
;
A
#
# COMPACT_ATOMS: atom_id res chain seq x y z
N MET A 1 -5.48 -22.16 -1.67
CA MET A 1 -6.40 -21.54 -2.63
C MET A 1 -7.24 -20.54 -1.85
N TYR A 2 -7.04 -19.22 -2.03
CA TYR A 2 -7.90 -18.23 -1.37
C TYR A 2 -9.23 -18.22 -2.11
N CYS A 3 -10.31 -18.68 -1.47
CA CYS A 3 -11.65 -18.59 -2.03
C CYS A 3 -12.08 -17.12 -2.00
N CYS A 4 -11.86 -16.41 -3.10
CA CYS A 4 -12.32 -15.03 -3.27
C CYS A 4 -13.73 -15.06 -3.85
N GLN A 5 -14.73 -14.69 -3.05
CA GLN A 5 -16.07 -14.45 -3.58
C GLN A 5 -16.10 -13.08 -4.25
N GLN A 6 -16.29 -13.06 -5.57
CA GLN A 6 -16.53 -11.83 -6.29
C GLN A 6 -17.96 -11.37 -6.01
N VAL A 7 -18.11 -10.40 -5.12
CA VAL A 7 -19.37 -9.69 -4.95
C VAL A 7 -19.35 -8.52 -5.94
N LEU A 8 -20.13 -8.63 -7.01
CA LEU A 8 -20.38 -7.48 -7.87
C LEU A 8 -21.14 -6.45 -7.04
N VAL A 9 -20.51 -5.30 -6.84
CA VAL A 9 -21.21 -4.11 -6.36
C VAL A 9 -22.34 -3.88 -7.37
N GLY A 10 -23.59 -4.03 -6.95
CA GLY A 10 -24.74 -3.81 -7.82
C GLY A 10 -24.72 -2.38 -8.40
N LYS A 11 -25.77 -1.99 -9.12
CA LYS A 11 -25.89 -0.63 -9.69
C LYS A 11 -26.18 0.46 -8.64
N ASN A 12 -25.64 0.35 -7.42
CA ASN A 12 -25.75 1.41 -6.40
C ASN A 12 -24.67 2.47 -6.67
N PRO A 13 -25.04 3.65 -7.20
CA PRO A 13 -24.07 4.67 -7.58
C PRO A 13 -23.33 5.27 -6.38
N GLU A 14 -23.99 5.36 -5.22
CA GLU A 14 -23.40 5.90 -4.00
C GLU A 14 -22.30 4.99 -3.46
N LEU A 15 -22.57 3.68 -3.37
CA LEU A 15 -21.58 2.70 -2.92
C LEU A 15 -20.36 2.67 -3.85
N ILE A 16 -20.59 2.72 -5.17
CA ILE A 16 -19.51 2.79 -6.15
C ILE A 16 -18.66 4.04 -5.91
N ALA A 17 -19.27 5.20 -5.70
CA ALA A 17 -18.54 6.45 -5.43
C ALA A 17 -17.68 6.36 -4.17
N ILE A 18 -18.21 5.77 -3.09
CA ILE A 18 -17.47 5.57 -1.82
C ILE A 18 -16.28 4.64 -2.04
N LEU A 19 -16.48 3.49 -2.68
CA LEU A 19 -15.41 2.51 -2.93
C LEU A 19 -14.33 3.07 -3.84
N THR A 20 -14.71 3.79 -4.91
CA THR A 20 -13.77 4.48 -5.79
C THR A 20 -12.95 5.49 -4.99
N PHE A 21 -13.59 6.33 -4.17
CA PHE A 21 -12.90 7.30 -3.35
C PHE A 21 -11.86 6.64 -2.41
N LEU A 22 -12.22 5.55 -1.73
CA LEU A 22 -11.30 4.82 -0.86
C LEU A 22 -10.11 4.24 -1.63
N CYS A 23 -10.35 3.68 -2.81
CA CYS A 23 -9.30 3.12 -3.66
C CYS A 23 -8.34 4.20 -4.19
N GLU A 24 -8.85 5.40 -4.50
CA GLU A 24 -8.02 6.55 -4.85
C GLU A 24 -7.20 7.06 -3.67
N GLN A 25 -7.76 7.12 -2.45
CA GLN A 25 -7.00 7.52 -1.26
C GLN A 25 -5.89 6.52 -0.95
N SER A 26 -6.16 5.22 -1.08
CA SER A 26 -5.15 4.17 -0.96
C SER A 26 -4.03 4.32 -1.98
N HIS A 27 -4.38 4.66 -3.22
CA HIS A 27 -3.41 4.94 -4.27
C HIS A 27 -2.49 6.12 -3.91
N LYS A 28 -3.07 7.22 -3.44
CA LYS A 28 -2.32 8.41 -3.00
C LYS A 28 -1.40 8.07 -1.83
N LEU A 29 -1.90 7.38 -0.81
CA LEU A 29 -1.11 6.95 0.35
C LEU A 29 0.03 6.00 -0.05
N THR A 30 -0.20 5.11 -1.00
CA THR A 30 0.84 4.23 -1.56
C THR A 30 1.97 5.05 -2.19
N ASN A 31 1.63 6.01 -3.05
CA ASN A 31 2.62 6.89 -3.70
C ASN A 31 3.38 7.75 -2.69
N MET A 32 2.73 8.22 -1.62
CA MET A 32 3.38 8.92 -0.52
C MET A 32 4.39 8.03 0.22
N GLY A 33 4.03 6.78 0.49
CA GLY A 33 4.94 5.78 1.06
C GLY A 33 6.17 5.56 0.17
N ILE A 34 5.94 5.39 -1.13
CA ILE A 34 7.01 5.21 -2.12
C ILE A 34 7.91 6.44 -2.19
N TYR A 35 7.33 7.63 -2.18
CA TYR A 35 8.09 8.89 -2.15
C TYR A 35 9.04 8.92 -0.96
N TYR A 36 8.52 8.70 0.25
CA TYR A 36 9.34 8.74 1.46
C TYR A 36 10.46 7.68 1.45
N GLY A 37 10.14 6.44 1.07
CA GLY A 37 11.13 5.37 0.95
C GLY A 37 12.25 5.71 -0.04
N ARG A 38 11.92 6.33 -1.19
CA ARG A 38 12.91 6.78 -2.17
C ARG A 38 13.76 7.93 -1.63
N GLN A 39 13.16 8.90 -0.92
CA GLN A 39 13.93 10.00 -0.31
C GLN A 39 14.94 9.47 0.71
N LEU A 40 14.53 8.55 1.60
CA LEU A 40 15.43 7.92 2.56
C LEU A 40 16.58 7.17 1.87
N TYR A 41 16.26 6.41 0.82
CA TYR A 41 17.26 5.61 0.10
C TYR A 41 18.27 6.47 -0.65
N PHE A 42 17.82 7.45 -1.44
CA PHE A 42 18.69 8.23 -2.31
C PHE A 42 19.38 9.40 -1.59
N LYS A 43 18.71 10.06 -0.64
CA LYS A 43 19.27 11.26 0.02
C LYS A 43 19.94 10.96 1.36
N SER A 44 19.40 10.01 2.11
CA SER A 44 19.89 9.72 3.47
C SER A 44 20.68 8.42 3.54
N HIS A 45 20.72 7.63 2.47
CA HIS A 45 21.31 6.29 2.43
C HIS A 45 20.84 5.38 3.57
N LYS A 46 19.57 5.56 4.00
CA LYS A 46 18.94 4.79 5.07
C LYS A 46 17.94 3.80 4.49
N THR A 47 17.82 2.65 5.15
CA THR A 47 16.79 1.67 4.84
C THR A 47 15.47 2.06 5.51
N LEU A 48 14.37 1.63 4.89
CA LEU A 48 13.03 1.84 5.39
C LEU A 48 12.64 0.68 6.32
N GLY A 49 12.31 0.98 7.57
CA GLY A 49 11.78 0.03 8.53
C GLY A 49 10.30 -0.28 8.31
N LYS A 50 9.85 -1.42 8.86
CA LYS A 50 8.47 -1.94 8.70
C LYS A 50 7.40 -0.93 9.13
N PHE A 51 7.64 -0.21 10.21
CA PHE A 51 6.65 0.68 10.86
C PHE A 51 6.94 2.17 10.63
N ASP A 52 7.99 2.51 9.87
CA ASP A 52 8.45 3.90 9.74
C ASP A 52 7.41 4.76 9.03
N LEU A 53 6.81 4.22 7.96
CA LEU A 53 5.79 4.91 7.20
C LEU A 53 4.53 5.19 8.05
N GLU A 54 4.13 4.25 8.91
CA GLU A 54 2.98 4.44 9.80
C GLU A 54 3.22 5.60 10.77
N LYS A 55 4.43 5.68 11.35
CA LYS A 55 4.81 6.77 12.26
C LYS A 55 4.80 8.13 11.57
N VAL A 56 5.28 8.18 10.32
CA VAL A 56 5.35 9.41 9.51
C VAL A 56 3.96 9.87 9.08
N TYR A 57 3.11 8.95 8.63
CA TYR A 57 1.85 9.29 7.98
C TYR A 57 0.59 9.16 8.85
N LYS A 58 0.69 8.75 10.13
CA LYS A 58 -0.46 8.62 11.04
C LYS A 58 -1.38 9.86 11.09
N HIS A 59 -0.81 11.05 10.90
CA HIS A 59 -1.53 12.32 10.96
C HIS A 59 -1.96 12.86 9.60
N ASN A 60 -1.58 12.19 8.52
CA ASN A 60 -1.89 12.58 7.16
C ASN A 60 -3.38 12.40 6.83
N TYR A 61 -3.91 13.30 6.01
CA TYR A 61 -5.31 13.26 5.58
C TYR A 61 -5.67 11.93 4.90
N HIS A 62 -4.89 11.47 3.92
CA HIS A 62 -5.16 10.21 3.19
C HIS A 62 -5.10 8.98 4.11
N TYR A 63 -4.28 9.04 5.16
CA TYR A 63 -4.24 8.00 6.19
C TYR A 63 -5.53 8.03 7.02
N LYS A 64 -5.95 9.20 7.51
CA LYS A 64 -7.12 9.36 8.39
C LYS A 64 -8.46 9.08 7.72
N VAL A 65 -8.55 9.29 6.40
CA VAL A 65 -9.75 8.95 5.62
C VAL A 65 -9.99 7.45 5.56
N LEU A 66 -8.92 6.66 5.64
CA LEU A 66 -9.00 5.20 5.66
C LEU A 66 -9.16 4.70 7.10
N TYR A 67 -9.74 3.52 7.25
CA TYR A 67 -9.69 2.82 8.53
C TYR A 67 -8.23 2.54 8.92
N SER A 68 -7.88 2.79 10.18
CA SER A 68 -6.49 2.75 10.65
C SER A 68 -5.74 1.47 10.27
N GLN A 69 -6.34 0.29 10.43
CA GLN A 69 -5.66 -0.96 10.06
C GLN A 69 -5.48 -1.10 8.54
N ALA A 70 -6.42 -0.60 7.73
CA ALA A 70 -6.30 -0.62 6.28
C ALA A 70 -5.17 0.31 5.81
N ALA A 71 -5.09 1.51 6.39
CA ALA A 71 -4.00 2.46 6.12
C ALA A 71 -2.63 1.90 6.51
N GLN A 72 -2.53 1.25 7.68
CA GLN A 72 -1.31 0.55 8.11
C GLN A 72 -0.91 -0.54 7.12
N GLN A 73 -1.85 -1.36 6.67
CA GLN A 73 -1.57 -2.43 5.73
C GLN A 73 -1.01 -1.90 4.40
N ILE A 74 -1.58 -0.82 3.87
CA ILE A 74 -1.08 -0.16 2.64
C ILE A 74 0.38 0.25 2.81
N LEU A 75 0.70 0.93 3.93
CA LEU A 75 2.06 1.39 4.20
C LEU A 75 3.04 0.23 4.46
N ARG A 76 2.60 -0.84 5.11
CA ARG A 76 3.40 -2.06 5.31
C ARG A 76 3.73 -2.75 4.00
N THR A 77 2.78 -2.85 3.07
CA THR A 77 3.03 -3.40 1.73
C THR A 77 4.07 -2.60 0.96
N VAL A 78 4.07 -1.26 1.12
CA VAL A 78 5.13 -0.42 0.57
C VAL A 78 6.47 -0.74 1.23
N ALA A 79 6.53 -0.79 2.56
CA ALA A 79 7.76 -1.12 3.29
C ALA A 79 8.32 -2.52 2.93
N GLU A 80 7.46 -3.51 2.76
CA GLU A 80 7.82 -4.86 2.29
C GLU A 80 8.40 -4.83 0.88
N SER A 81 7.85 -4.02 -0.02
CA SER A 81 8.38 -3.82 -1.37
C SER A 81 9.81 -3.26 -1.35
N PHE A 82 10.09 -2.29 -0.46
CA PHE A 82 11.45 -1.77 -0.27
C PHE A 82 12.38 -2.83 0.35
N ARG A 83 11.90 -3.58 1.35
CA ARG A 83 12.69 -4.67 1.96
C ARG A 83 13.09 -5.72 0.92
N SER A 84 12.16 -6.10 0.04
CA SER A 84 12.43 -7.01 -1.08
C SER A 84 13.49 -6.41 -2.02
N TYR A 85 13.34 -5.14 -2.41
CA TYR A 85 14.33 -4.44 -3.23
C TYR A 85 15.72 -4.42 -2.59
N TYR A 86 15.83 -4.16 -1.28
CA TYR A 86 17.12 -4.19 -0.57
C TYR A 86 17.79 -5.57 -0.63
N GLY A 87 17.02 -6.64 -0.46
CA GLY A 87 17.55 -8.00 -0.62
C GLY A 87 18.02 -8.28 -2.05
N LEU A 88 17.23 -7.88 -3.04
CA LEU A 88 17.56 -8.07 -4.44
C LEU A 88 18.79 -7.28 -4.88
N ILE A 89 18.95 -6.02 -4.45
CA ILE A 89 20.11 -5.22 -4.87
C ILE A 89 21.42 -5.76 -4.26
N ILE A 90 21.37 -6.31 -3.04
CA ILE A 90 22.51 -7.02 -2.44
C ILE A 90 22.84 -8.30 -3.21
N ALA A 91 21.82 -9.07 -3.61
CA ALA A 91 22.00 -10.27 -4.43
C ALA A 91 22.61 -9.93 -5.81
N TYR A 92 22.16 -8.84 -6.44
CA TYR A 92 22.69 -8.35 -7.70
C TYR A 92 24.16 -7.91 -7.55
N SER A 93 24.48 -7.11 -6.53
CA SER A 93 25.84 -6.66 -6.26
C SER A 93 26.81 -7.81 -5.90
N SER A 94 26.30 -8.94 -5.42
CA SER A 94 27.11 -10.14 -5.14
C SER A 94 27.14 -11.15 -6.29
N GLY A 95 26.58 -10.80 -7.46
CA GLY A 95 26.57 -11.67 -8.65
C GLY A 95 25.64 -12.88 -8.57
N LYS A 96 24.76 -12.95 -7.56
CA LYS A 96 23.82 -14.08 -7.39
C LYS A 96 22.65 -14.03 -8.37
N ILE A 97 22.36 -12.86 -8.93
CA ILE A 97 21.35 -12.65 -9.96
C ILE A 97 21.92 -11.77 -11.08
N SER A 98 21.53 -12.04 -12.33
CA SER A 98 21.93 -11.27 -13.51
C SER A 98 21.17 -9.96 -13.65
N ASP A 99 19.90 -9.97 -13.24
CA ASP A 99 18.96 -8.90 -13.54
C ASP A 99 19.00 -7.82 -12.45
N ARG A 100 19.26 -6.59 -12.88
CA ARG A 100 19.29 -5.45 -11.96
C ARG A 100 17.87 -5.15 -11.45
N PRO A 101 17.61 -5.24 -10.13
CA PRO A 101 16.30 -4.95 -9.60
C PRO A 101 15.95 -3.48 -9.73
N ARG A 102 14.66 -3.20 -9.91
CA ARG A 102 14.13 -1.83 -9.94
C ARG A 102 13.59 -1.47 -8.57
N ILE A 103 13.96 -0.30 -8.08
CA ILE A 103 13.40 0.27 -6.85
C ILE A 103 11.88 0.46 -7.02
N PRO A 104 11.06 0.37 -5.94
CA PRO A 104 9.63 0.66 -6.03
C PRO A 104 9.34 1.99 -6.75
N ASN A 105 8.50 1.89 -7.78
CA ASN A 105 8.15 3.01 -8.65
C ASN A 105 6.76 3.54 -8.32
N TYR A 106 6.56 4.83 -8.56
CA TYR A 106 5.26 5.47 -8.39
C TYR A 106 4.21 4.78 -9.27
N ARG A 107 3.01 4.62 -8.70
CA ARG A 107 1.83 4.24 -9.44
C ARG A 107 1.39 5.41 -10.34
N LYS A 108 0.84 5.08 -11.51
CA LYS A 108 0.38 6.06 -12.51
C LYS A 108 -0.74 6.95 -11.93
N LYS A 109 -0.67 8.26 -12.18
CA LYS A 109 -1.66 9.25 -11.72
C LYS A 109 -3.08 8.85 -12.14
N GLY A 110 -4.05 9.12 -11.27
CA GLY A 110 -5.47 8.79 -11.51
C GLY A 110 -5.79 7.31 -11.38
N GLY A 111 -4.87 6.51 -10.84
CA GLY A 111 -5.10 5.09 -10.59
C GLY A 111 -5.84 4.83 -9.27
N MET A 112 -6.31 3.59 -9.15
CA MET A 112 -6.86 3.03 -7.93
C MET A 112 -5.88 2.04 -7.30
N ALA A 113 -6.01 1.79 -6.00
CA ALA A 113 -5.28 0.76 -5.29
C ALA A 113 -6.23 -0.01 -4.37
N THR A 114 -6.04 -1.32 -4.30
CA THR A 114 -6.82 -2.19 -3.42
C THR A 114 -6.71 -1.72 -1.98
N VAL A 115 -7.82 -1.80 -1.26
CA VAL A 115 -7.90 -1.59 0.19
C VAL A 115 -8.33 -2.90 0.83
N SER A 116 -7.63 -3.33 1.87
CA SER A 116 -7.93 -4.58 2.56
C SER A 116 -8.38 -4.30 3.98
N TYR A 117 -9.55 -4.84 4.33
CA TYR A 117 -10.12 -4.77 5.66
C TYR A 117 -10.08 -6.17 6.27
N PRO A 118 -9.45 -6.35 7.44
CA PRO A 118 -9.46 -7.63 8.11
C PRO A 118 -10.86 -7.93 8.65
N LYS A 119 -11.23 -9.22 8.71
CA LYS A 119 -12.54 -9.67 9.20
C LYS A 119 -12.92 -9.06 10.55
N GLN A 120 -11.96 -8.91 11.46
CA GLN A 120 -12.16 -8.31 12.79
C GLN A 120 -12.65 -6.85 12.76
N ALA A 121 -12.41 -6.13 11.67
CA ALA A 121 -12.86 -4.75 11.47
C ALA A 121 -14.23 -4.68 10.78
N LEU A 122 -14.80 -5.81 10.38
CA LEU A 122 -16.08 -5.92 9.68
C LEU A 122 -17.13 -6.56 10.59
N LYS A 123 -18.36 -6.08 10.51
CA LYS A 123 -19.53 -6.69 11.14
C LYS A 123 -20.59 -6.86 10.06
N LEU A 124 -21.26 -8.01 10.06
CA LEU A 124 -22.45 -8.22 9.24
C LEU A 124 -23.58 -7.37 9.81
N GLN A 125 -24.35 -6.76 8.92
CA GLN A 125 -25.55 -6.03 9.28
C GLN A 125 -26.73 -6.80 8.67
N ASP A 126 -27.74 -7.12 9.49
CA ASP A 126 -28.95 -7.82 9.06
C ASP A 126 -28.71 -9.20 8.41
N ASN A 127 -27.69 -9.95 8.87
CA ASN A 127 -27.26 -11.24 8.29
C ASN A 127 -26.86 -11.17 6.80
N GLN A 128 -26.49 -9.97 6.33
CA GLN A 128 -25.88 -9.73 5.01
C GLN A 128 -24.44 -9.22 5.13
#